data_AF-A0A1Y1UVK9-F1
#
_entry.id   AF-A0A1Y1UVK9-F1
#
_cell.length_a   1.000
_cell.length_b   1.000
_cell.length_c   1.000
_cell.angle_alpha   90.00
_cell.angle_beta   90.00
_cell.angle_gamma   90.00
#
_symmetry.space_group_name_H-M   'P 1'
#
loop_
_entity.id
_entity.type
_entity.pdbx_description
1 polymer ?
#
loop_
_entity_poly.entity_id
_entity_poly.type
_entity_poly.pdbx_seq_one_letter_code
_entity_poly.pdbx_strand_id
1 'polypeptide(L)'
;MNNKYSILFVTLLLLLWQKQCFGRVVYVQIHAEKPGTGSEDEKVEGGSTMSSMEGLGHPSDGLGYTGMLRAACMTNNFGPNAPFYRQPKRIITQHFILQNNGDFINNGHRGHHTSRRMYHQTYALALSLGIDPDEEVCCGGGFDDIINYIYNLPPEDDPILIVNQHGVVSSI
;
A
#
# COMPACT_ATOMS: atom_id res chain seq x y z
N MET A 1 36.16 27.79 -31.57
CA MET A 1 35.39 27.45 -30.34
C MET A 1 33.97 27.06 -30.79
N ASN A 2 33.17 26.30 -30.03
CA ASN A 2 31.67 26.24 -30.16
C ASN A 2 30.98 24.91 -30.53
N ASN A 3 31.60 23.73 -30.41
CA ASN A 3 30.82 22.46 -30.44
C ASN A 3 30.82 21.70 -29.11
N LYS A 4 31.94 21.74 -28.37
CA LYS A 4 32.05 21.09 -27.05
C LYS A 4 31.14 21.71 -25.98
N TYR A 5 31.01 23.04 -25.98
CA TYR A 5 30.14 23.75 -25.05
C TYR A 5 28.65 23.54 -25.34
N SER A 6 28.29 23.39 -26.63
CA SER A 6 26.92 23.12 -27.06
C SER A 6 26.46 21.72 -26.64
N ILE A 7 27.33 20.71 -26.78
CA ILE A 7 27.03 19.35 -26.31
C ILE A 7 26.88 19.33 -24.79
N LEU A 8 27.80 19.93 -24.05
CA LEU A 8 27.74 20.00 -22.59
C LEU A 8 26.46 20.68 -22.10
N PHE A 9 26.06 21.78 -22.74
CA PHE A 9 24.84 22.52 -22.41
C PHE A 9 23.57 21.71 -22.69
N VAL A 10 23.50 20.99 -23.82
CA VAL A 10 22.38 20.10 -24.14
C VAL A 10 22.31 18.91 -23.19
N THR A 11 23.44 18.31 -22.81
CA THR A 11 23.47 17.24 -21.80
C THR A 11 23.02 17.75 -20.43
N LEU A 12 23.43 18.95 -20.02
CA LEU A 12 22.97 19.56 -18.77
C LEU A 12 21.46 19.82 -18.80
N LEU A 13 20.94 20.36 -19.90
CA LEU A 13 19.51 20.58 -20.07
C LEU A 13 18.73 19.26 -20.02
N LEU A 14 19.21 18.19 -20.66
CA LEU A 14 18.57 16.88 -20.60
C LEU A 14 18.58 16.29 -19.17
N LEU A 15 19.67 16.45 -18.43
CA LEU A 15 19.76 16.02 -17.02
C LEU A 15 18.84 16.83 -16.09
N LEU A 16 18.72 18.15 -16.33
CA LEU A 16 17.81 19.01 -15.59
C LEU A 16 16.34 18.73 -15.94
N TRP A 17 16.06 18.46 -17.22
CA TRP A 17 14.73 18.12 -17.70
C TRP A 17 14.28 16.75 -17.19
N GLN A 18 15.20 15.77 -17.12
CA GLN A 18 14.95 14.50 -16.44
C GLN A 18 14.52 14.70 -14.99
N LYS A 19 15.11 15.63 -14.24
CA LYS A 19 14.68 15.91 -12.85
C LYS A 19 13.29 16.55 -12.73
N GLN A 20 12.80 17.25 -13.75
CA GLN A 20 11.50 17.95 -13.72
C GLN A 20 10.31 17.08 -14.11
N CYS A 21 10.53 15.86 -14.64
CA CYS A 21 9.46 14.94 -15.04
C CYS A 21 9.23 13.75 -14.10
N PHE A 22 9.91 13.68 -12.95
CA PHE A 22 9.64 12.63 -11.96
C PHE A 22 8.41 12.99 -11.12
N GLY A 23 7.23 12.64 -11.62
CA GLY A 23 6.04 12.54 -10.79
C GLY A 23 6.13 11.30 -9.89
N ARG A 24 5.81 11.47 -8.60
CA ARG A 24 5.63 10.38 -7.65
C ARG A 24 4.37 9.58 -8.02
N VAL A 25 4.49 8.26 -8.11
CA VAL A 25 3.35 7.38 -8.41
C VAL A 25 2.82 6.81 -7.11
N VAL A 26 1.59 7.20 -6.75
CA VAL A 26 0.89 6.72 -5.55
C VAL A 26 -0.36 5.96 -5.97
N TYR A 27 -0.43 4.69 -5.58
CA TYR A 27 -1.63 3.87 -5.71
C TYR A 27 -2.42 3.93 -4.41
N VAL A 28 -3.72 4.19 -4.50
CA VAL A 28 -4.63 4.16 -3.36
C VAL A 28 -5.66 3.07 -3.57
N GLN A 29 -5.77 2.16 -2.61
CA GLN A 29 -6.69 1.04 -2.65
C GLN A 29 -7.46 0.91 -1.34
N ILE A 30 -8.75 0.60 -1.45
CA ILE A 30 -9.59 0.25 -0.31
C ILE A 30 -9.32 -1.22 0.05
N HIS A 31 -9.39 -1.53 1.34
CA HIS A 31 -9.29 -2.92 1.79
C HIS A 31 -10.29 -3.83 1.09
N ALA A 32 -9.93 -5.11 0.92
CA ALA A 32 -10.79 -6.13 0.34
C ALA A 32 -11.87 -6.59 1.32
N GLU A 33 -12.81 -7.39 0.83
CA GLU A 33 -14.05 -7.73 1.51
C GLU A 33 -13.84 -8.54 2.79
N LYS A 34 -14.69 -8.26 3.79
CA LYS A 34 -14.78 -9.00 5.05
C LYS A 34 -15.63 -10.27 4.87
N PRO A 35 -15.56 -11.23 5.81
CA PRO A 35 -16.45 -12.39 5.79
C PRO A 35 -17.92 -11.99 5.65
N GLY A 36 -18.62 -12.57 4.68
CA GLY A 36 -20.05 -12.37 4.46
C GLY A 36 -20.40 -11.09 3.70
N THR A 37 -19.41 -10.37 3.16
CA THR A 37 -19.63 -9.14 2.38
C THR A 37 -19.23 -9.27 0.92
N GLY A 38 -18.57 -10.36 0.54
CA GLY A 38 -18.09 -10.58 -0.81
C GLY A 38 -19.05 -11.37 -1.70
N SER A 39 -19.04 -11.09 -3.01
CA SER A 39 -19.92 -11.74 -3.99
C SER A 39 -19.65 -13.23 -4.21
N GLU A 40 -18.46 -13.71 -3.86
CA GLU A 40 -18.07 -15.11 -3.97
C GLU A 40 -18.25 -15.87 -2.65
N ASP A 41 -18.54 -15.19 -1.54
CA ASP A 41 -18.61 -15.80 -0.21
C ASP A 41 -19.76 -16.80 -0.09
N GLU A 42 -20.91 -16.50 -0.70
CA GLU A 42 -22.09 -17.38 -0.69
C GLU A 42 -21.96 -18.60 -1.62
N LYS A 43 -20.98 -18.58 -2.53
CA LYS A 43 -20.79 -19.64 -3.52
C LYS A 43 -19.93 -20.80 -3.02
N VAL A 44 -19.34 -20.64 -1.83
CA VAL A 44 -18.47 -21.63 -1.20
C VAL A 44 -19.03 -21.96 0.18
N GLU A 45 -19.07 -23.25 0.51
CA GLU A 45 -19.47 -23.70 1.84
C GLU A 45 -18.57 -23.05 2.92
N GLY A 46 -19.19 -22.38 3.89
CA GLY A 46 -18.48 -21.63 4.92
C GLY A 46 -17.86 -20.31 4.48
N GLY A 47 -18.01 -19.88 3.22
CA GLY A 47 -17.38 -18.66 2.70
C GLY A 47 -17.86 -17.37 3.36
N SER A 48 -19.09 -17.33 3.88
CA SER A 48 -19.64 -16.19 4.62
C SER A 48 -19.08 -16.02 6.05
N THR A 49 -18.43 -17.05 6.59
CA THR A 49 -17.81 -17.03 7.93
C THR A 49 -16.29 -17.20 7.89
N MET A 50 -15.75 -17.72 6.79
CA MET A 50 -14.32 -17.90 6.55
C MET A 50 -13.58 -16.58 6.69
N SER A 51 -12.48 -16.61 7.45
CA SER A 51 -11.65 -15.43 7.69
C SER A 51 -10.18 -15.79 7.55
N SER A 52 -9.43 -14.94 6.85
CA SER A 52 -7.96 -15.05 6.77
C SER A 52 -7.24 -14.87 8.12
N MET A 53 -7.99 -14.62 9.20
CA MET A 53 -7.48 -14.35 10.55
C MET A 53 -8.15 -15.23 11.61
N GLU A 54 -8.68 -16.38 11.22
CA GLU A 54 -9.20 -17.35 12.18
C GLU A 54 -8.10 -17.70 13.21
N GLY A 55 -8.40 -17.52 14.50
CA GLY A 55 -7.44 -17.68 15.59
C GLY A 55 -6.54 -16.47 15.89
N LEU A 56 -6.60 -15.38 15.12
CA LEU A 56 -5.73 -14.20 15.24
C LEU A 56 -6.49 -12.88 15.44
N GLY A 57 -7.47 -12.86 16.34
CA GLY A 57 -8.25 -11.67 16.73
C GLY A 57 -9.75 -11.85 16.50
N HIS A 58 -10.46 -10.76 16.24
CA HIS A 58 -11.88 -10.82 15.88
C HIS A 58 -12.04 -11.39 14.45
N PRO A 59 -12.65 -12.56 14.26
CA PRO A 59 -12.72 -13.21 12.94
C PRO A 59 -13.37 -12.33 11.87
N SER A 60 -14.35 -11.52 12.24
CA SER A 60 -15.06 -10.59 11.34
C SER A 60 -14.21 -9.40 10.86
N ASP A 61 -13.01 -9.19 11.42
CA ASP A 61 -12.13 -8.10 11.00
C ASP A 61 -11.17 -8.48 9.86
N GLY A 62 -11.11 -9.78 9.51
CA GLY A 62 -10.23 -10.34 8.48
C GLY A 62 -10.75 -10.21 7.07
N LEU A 63 -10.11 -10.92 6.14
CA LEU A 63 -10.59 -11.05 4.76
C LEU A 63 -11.53 -12.24 4.66
N GLY A 64 -12.70 -12.03 4.05
CA GLY A 64 -13.59 -13.10 3.61
C GLY A 64 -13.03 -13.85 2.39
N TYR A 65 -13.74 -14.87 1.92
CA TYR A 65 -13.32 -15.66 0.77
C TYR A 65 -13.06 -14.80 -0.48
N THR A 66 -14.01 -13.92 -0.83
CA THR A 66 -13.85 -12.96 -1.93
C THR A 66 -12.65 -12.04 -1.71
N GLY A 67 -12.46 -11.57 -0.47
CA GLY A 67 -11.35 -10.69 -0.11
C GLY A 67 -9.99 -11.36 -0.30
N MET A 68 -9.88 -12.65 0.05
CA MET A 68 -8.67 -13.45 -0.18
C MET A 68 -8.39 -13.66 -1.67
N LEU A 69 -9.41 -13.90 -2.50
CA LEU A 69 -9.23 -13.98 -3.96
C LEU A 69 -8.69 -12.66 -4.53
N ARG A 70 -9.20 -11.52 -4.07
CA ARG A 70 -8.69 -10.20 -4.49
C ARG A 70 -7.28 -9.94 -4.02
N ALA A 71 -6.96 -10.30 -2.78
CA ALA A 71 -5.59 -10.21 -2.26
C ALA A 71 -4.62 -11.04 -3.12
N ALA A 72 -5.00 -12.26 -3.52
CA ALA A 72 -4.19 -13.09 -4.42
C ALA A 72 -3.96 -12.42 -5.80
N CYS A 73 -4.93 -11.67 -6.31
CA CYS A 73 -4.79 -10.91 -7.55
C CYS A 73 -3.86 -9.69 -7.45
N MET A 74 -3.48 -9.26 -6.24
CA MET A 74 -2.60 -8.09 -6.07
C MET A 74 -1.20 -8.36 -6.62
N THR A 75 -0.66 -9.56 -6.44
CA THR A 75 0.66 -9.94 -6.98
C THR A 75 0.70 -9.87 -8.50
N ASN A 76 -0.41 -10.16 -9.19
CA ASN A 76 -0.48 -10.02 -10.65
C ASN A 76 -0.49 -8.55 -11.10
N ASN A 77 -1.07 -7.66 -10.28
CA ASN A 77 -1.19 -6.24 -10.62
C ASN A 77 0.03 -5.41 -10.22
N PHE A 78 0.67 -5.76 -9.10
CA PHE A 78 1.70 -4.97 -8.44
C PHE A 78 3.00 -5.74 -8.13
N GLY A 79 3.04 -7.06 -8.38
CA GLY A 79 4.19 -7.90 -8.02
C GLY A 79 5.38 -7.77 -8.98
N PRO A 80 6.42 -8.62 -8.83
CA PRO A 80 7.70 -8.50 -9.53
C PRO A 80 7.63 -8.50 -11.06
N ASN A 81 6.56 -9.06 -11.61
CA ASN A 81 6.35 -9.15 -13.06
C ASN A 81 5.48 -8.01 -13.61
N ALA A 82 4.94 -7.13 -12.76
CA ALA A 82 4.23 -5.93 -13.20
C ALA A 82 5.21 -4.91 -13.84
N PRO A 83 4.75 -3.97 -14.68
CA PRO A 83 5.59 -2.86 -15.13
C PRO A 83 6.22 -2.11 -13.95
N PHE A 84 7.45 -1.60 -14.11
CA PHE A 84 8.22 -0.99 -13.01
C PHE A 84 7.46 0.11 -12.23
N TYR A 85 6.65 0.90 -12.92
CA TYR A 85 5.84 1.97 -12.32
C TYR A 85 4.65 1.45 -11.50
N ARG A 86 4.34 0.16 -11.60
CA ARG A 86 3.34 -0.57 -10.82
C ARG A 86 3.95 -1.48 -9.75
N GLN A 87 5.26 -1.46 -9.52
CA GLN A 87 5.90 -2.27 -8.48
C GLN A 87 6.20 -1.41 -7.26
N PRO A 88 5.35 -1.38 -6.22
CA PRO A 88 5.58 -0.54 -5.06
C PRO A 88 6.92 -0.84 -4.40
N LYS A 89 7.62 0.20 -3.95
CA LYS A 89 8.79 0.10 -3.08
C LYS A 89 8.42 0.23 -1.61
N ARG A 90 7.28 0.87 -1.33
CA ARG A 90 6.65 1.00 -0.02
C ARG A 90 5.19 0.60 -0.08
N ILE A 91 4.69 -0.03 0.99
CA ILE A 91 3.29 -0.41 1.16
C ILE A 91 2.81 0.13 2.52
N ILE A 92 1.98 1.15 2.47
CA ILE A 92 1.45 1.82 3.66
C ILE A 92 0.05 1.29 3.94
N THR A 93 -0.12 0.65 5.09
CA THR A 93 -1.41 0.16 5.60
C THR A 93 -1.91 1.04 6.74
N GLN A 94 -3.21 1.00 7.04
CA GLN A 94 -3.71 1.62 8.26
C GLN A 94 -3.29 0.82 9.50
N HIS A 95 -3.13 1.53 10.62
CA HIS A 95 -2.85 1.06 11.98
C HIS A 95 -3.05 -0.46 12.21
N PHE A 96 -1.94 -1.17 12.32
CA PHE A 96 -1.89 -2.51 12.89
C PHE A 96 -0.85 -2.55 14.01
N ILE A 97 -1.29 -2.81 15.24
CA ILE A 97 -0.46 -2.67 16.45
C ILE A 97 0.78 -3.58 16.51
N LEU A 98 0.80 -4.66 15.72
CA LEU A 98 1.94 -5.58 15.68
C LEU A 98 2.92 -5.25 14.54
N GLN A 99 2.56 -4.32 13.66
CA GLN A 99 3.43 -3.83 12.59
C GLN A 99 4.31 -2.70 13.13
N ASN A 100 5.58 -2.72 12.76
CA ASN A 100 6.60 -1.72 13.06
C ASN A 100 6.71 -1.39 14.56
N ASN A 101 6.54 -2.40 15.44
CA ASN A 101 6.49 -2.25 16.89
C ASN A 101 5.49 -1.19 17.39
N GLY A 102 4.45 -0.88 16.60
CA GLY A 102 3.49 0.17 16.91
C GLY A 102 4.03 1.59 16.71
N ASP A 103 5.04 1.79 15.85
CA ASP A 103 5.46 3.12 15.41
C ASP A 103 4.67 3.56 14.16
N PHE A 104 4.10 4.76 14.23
CA PHE A 104 3.06 5.24 13.33
C PHE A 104 3.36 6.62 12.75
N ILE A 105 2.90 6.85 11.53
CA ILE A 105 2.98 8.14 10.83
C ILE A 105 2.27 9.29 11.60
N ASN A 106 1.42 8.97 12.58
CA ASN A 106 0.87 9.94 13.55
C ASN A 106 0.31 9.19 14.79
N ASN A 107 0.90 9.41 15.96
CA ASN A 107 0.57 8.71 17.24
C ASN A 107 -0.46 9.49 18.11
N GLY A 108 -1.13 10.49 17.54
CA GLY A 108 -1.99 11.40 18.27
C GLY A 108 -3.34 10.79 18.65
N HIS A 109 -3.42 9.98 19.72
CA HIS A 109 -4.61 9.64 20.54
C HIS A 109 -5.92 9.23 19.82
N ARG A 110 -5.92 9.09 18.49
CA ARG A 110 -7.05 8.64 17.69
C ARG A 110 -7.15 7.14 17.92
N GLY A 111 -8.26 6.74 18.54
CA GLY A 111 -8.48 5.43 19.12
C GLY A 111 -8.02 4.26 18.26
N HIS A 112 -7.59 3.21 18.95
CA HIS A 112 -7.00 1.96 18.47
C HIS A 112 -7.91 1.17 17.51
N HIS A 113 -8.21 1.72 16.32
CA HIS A 113 -8.78 0.95 15.23
C HIS A 113 -7.66 0.13 14.59
N THR A 114 -7.29 -0.95 15.28
CA THR A 114 -6.34 -1.94 14.77
C THR A 114 -7.07 -2.79 13.73
N SER A 115 -6.81 -2.54 12.45
CA SER A 115 -7.49 -3.21 11.36
C SER A 115 -6.51 -4.09 10.59
N ARG A 116 -6.55 -5.39 10.87
CA ARG A 116 -5.55 -6.36 10.38
C ARG A 116 -5.77 -6.77 8.92
N ARG A 117 -6.97 -6.58 8.36
CA ARG A 117 -7.29 -6.96 6.97
C ARG A 117 -6.43 -6.30 5.91
N MET A 118 -6.02 -5.04 6.11
CA MET A 118 -5.16 -4.35 5.13
C MET A 118 -3.76 -4.97 5.12
N TYR A 119 -3.21 -5.24 6.31
CA TYR A 119 -1.96 -5.98 6.45
C TYR A 119 -2.06 -7.36 5.80
N HIS A 120 -3.08 -8.15 6.11
CA HIS A 120 -3.28 -9.49 5.52
C HIS A 120 -3.45 -9.43 3.98
N GLN A 121 -4.13 -8.40 3.47
CA GLN A 121 -4.34 -8.22 2.03
C GLN A 121 -3.02 -7.96 1.30
N THR A 122 -2.10 -7.20 1.90
CA THR A 122 -0.84 -6.83 1.26
C THR A 122 0.31 -7.79 1.57
N TYR A 123 0.18 -8.65 2.58
CA TYR A 123 1.28 -9.47 3.10
C TYR A 123 2.01 -10.28 2.02
N ALA A 124 1.26 -11.07 1.23
CA ALA A 124 1.86 -11.88 0.16
C ALA A 124 2.50 -11.02 -0.95
N LEU A 125 1.91 -9.87 -1.26
CA LEU A 125 2.47 -8.92 -2.23
C LEU A 125 3.80 -8.35 -1.71
N ALA A 126 3.84 -7.90 -0.46
CA ALA A 126 5.03 -7.33 0.17
C ALA A 126 6.20 -8.31 0.11
N LEU A 127 5.97 -9.54 0.57
CA LEU A 127 6.98 -10.60 0.51
C LEU A 127 7.46 -10.88 -0.92
N SER A 128 6.55 -10.88 -1.90
CA SER A 128 6.92 -11.11 -3.30
C SER A 128 7.82 -10.00 -3.86
N LEU A 129 7.70 -8.78 -3.35
CA LEU A 129 8.50 -7.61 -3.73
C LEU A 129 9.79 -7.48 -2.92
N GLY A 130 10.00 -8.35 -1.93
CA GLY A 130 11.13 -8.26 -1.00
C GLY A 130 10.99 -7.13 0.03
N ILE A 131 9.77 -6.68 0.30
CA ILE A 131 9.44 -5.71 1.34
C ILE A 131 9.08 -6.48 2.61
N ASP A 132 9.66 -6.09 3.74
CA ASP A 132 9.24 -6.62 5.04
C ASP A 132 7.97 -5.88 5.51
N PRO A 133 6.79 -6.52 5.50
CA PRO A 133 5.55 -5.87 5.93
C PRO A 133 5.55 -5.53 7.42
N ASP A 134 6.41 -6.15 8.25
CA ASP A 134 6.51 -5.90 9.68
C ASP A 134 7.36 -4.67 9.99
N GLU A 135 8.23 -4.24 9.09
CA GLU A 135 9.04 -3.01 9.23
C GLU A 135 8.36 -1.78 8.61
N GLU A 136 7.34 -1.98 7.77
CA GLU A 136 6.66 -0.87 7.12
C GLU A 136 5.90 0.01 8.12
N VAL A 137 6.04 1.34 7.96
CA VAL A 137 5.34 2.28 8.84
C VAL A 137 3.84 2.25 8.55
N CYS A 138 3.03 2.12 9.59
CA CYS A 138 1.57 2.14 9.46
C CYS A 138 1.01 3.55 9.66
N CYS A 139 -0.08 3.85 8.97
CA CYS A 139 -0.80 5.11 9.12
C CYS A 139 -1.80 5.06 10.28
N GLY A 140 -1.53 5.82 11.34
CA GLY A 140 -2.49 6.13 12.41
C GLY A 140 -3.37 7.35 12.14
N GLY A 141 -3.02 8.16 11.14
CA GLY A 141 -3.68 9.42 10.79
C GLY A 141 -4.80 9.32 9.73
N GLY A 142 -5.31 10.49 9.32
CA GLY A 142 -6.20 10.64 8.17
C GLY A 142 -5.44 10.67 6.85
N PHE A 143 -6.13 10.90 5.73
CA PHE A 143 -5.49 10.90 4.42
C PHE A 143 -4.40 11.98 4.28
N ASP A 144 -4.63 13.18 4.82
CA ASP A 144 -3.64 14.26 4.80
C ASP A 144 -2.33 13.88 5.50
N ASP A 145 -2.40 13.12 6.60
CA ASP A 145 -1.21 12.63 7.30
C ASP A 145 -0.41 11.66 6.40
N ILE A 146 -1.10 10.78 5.68
CA ILE A 146 -0.48 9.83 4.73
C ILE A 146 0.21 10.58 3.61
N ILE A 147 -0.48 11.55 3.01
CA ILE A 147 0.06 12.33 1.90
C ILE A 147 1.24 13.19 2.35
N ASN A 148 1.16 13.82 3.52
CA ASN A 148 2.28 14.58 4.08
C ASN A 148 3.50 13.69 4.35
N TYR A 149 3.30 12.48 4.91
CA TYR A 149 4.38 11.51 5.05
C TYR A 149 4.99 11.14 3.71
N ILE A 150 4.15 10.81 2.74
CA ILE A 150 4.58 10.45 1.40
C ILE A 150 5.39 11.58 0.78
N TYR A 151 5.00 12.85 0.89
CA TYR A 151 5.80 13.95 0.33
C TYR A 151 7.20 14.10 0.95
N ASN A 152 7.41 13.57 2.15
CA ASN A 152 8.71 13.59 2.83
C ASN A 152 9.55 12.33 2.56
N LEU A 153 8.99 11.29 1.91
CA LEU A 153 9.74 10.11 1.52
C LEU A 153 10.74 10.44 0.39
N PRO A 154 11.93 9.81 0.40
CA PRO A 154 12.92 10.03 -0.64
C PRO A 154 12.43 9.47 -2.00
N PRO A 155 12.92 9.98 -3.15
CA PRO A 155 12.42 9.57 -4.48
C PRO A 155 12.59 8.07 -4.81
N GLU A 156 13.58 7.40 -4.22
CA GLU A 156 13.83 5.96 -4.38
C GLU A 156 12.72 5.07 -3.81
N ASP A 157 11.84 5.61 -2.97
CA ASP A 157 10.68 4.92 -2.41
C ASP A 157 9.48 4.87 -3.38
N ASP A 158 9.62 5.39 -4.61
CA ASP A 158 8.59 5.34 -5.63
C ASP A 158 8.65 4.07 -6.48
N PRO A 159 7.50 3.48 -6.87
CA PRO A 159 6.10 3.81 -6.52
C PRO A 159 5.69 3.43 -5.08
N ILE A 160 4.58 4.00 -4.59
CA ILE A 160 4.02 3.72 -3.26
C ILE A 160 2.60 3.16 -3.40
N LEU A 161 2.26 2.12 -2.62
CA LEU A 161 0.90 1.60 -2.50
C LEU A 161 0.34 1.90 -1.11
N ILE A 162 -0.85 2.50 -1.05
CA ILE A 162 -1.62 2.71 0.17
C ILE A 162 -2.82 1.77 0.16
N VAL A 163 -3.00 1.00 1.23
CA VAL A 163 -4.22 0.22 1.46
C VAL A 163 -4.90 0.65 2.75
N ASN A 164 -6.13 1.18 2.65
CA ASN A 164 -6.82 1.81 3.78
C ASN A 164 -8.34 1.56 3.79
N GLN A 165 -9.06 2.11 4.78
CA GLN A 165 -10.53 2.04 4.86
C GLN A 165 -11.18 2.85 3.76
N HIS A 166 -12.38 2.42 3.37
CA HIS A 166 -13.28 3.20 2.52
C HIS A 166 -13.46 4.63 3.05
N GLY A 167 -13.67 4.82 4.36
CA GLY A 167 -13.89 6.17 4.93
C GLY A 167 -12.70 7.12 4.80
N VAL A 168 -11.46 6.60 4.74
CA VAL A 168 -10.23 7.41 4.57
C VAL A 168 -9.92 7.63 3.08
N VAL A 169 -10.19 6.62 2.23
CA VAL A 169 -9.99 6.75 0.79
C VAL A 169 -11.06 7.62 0.14
N SER A 170 -12.29 7.61 0.65
CA SER A 170 -13.38 8.43 0.13
C SER A 170 -13.31 9.91 0.53
N SER A 171 -12.41 10.28 1.44
CA SER A 171 -12.16 11.68 1.81
C SER A 171 -11.07 12.36 0.95
N ILE A 172 -10.62 11.69 -0.11
CA ILE A 172 -9.69 12.18 -1.13
C ILE A 172 -10.49 12.88 -2.23
#